data_AF-A0AAV9LEZ1-F1
#
_entry.id   AF-A0AAV9LEZ1-F1
#
_cell.length_a   1.000
_cell.length_b   1.000
_cell.length_c   1.000
_cell.angle_alpha   90.00
_cell.angle_beta   90.00
_cell.angle_gamma   90.00
#
_symmetry.space_group_name_H-M   'P 1'
#
loop_
_entity.id
_entity.type
_entity.pdbx_description
1 polymer ?
#
loop_
_entity_poly.entity_id
_entity_poly.type
_entity_poly.pdbx_seq_one_letter_code
_entity_poly.pdbx_strand_id
1 'polypeptide(L)'
;MDSSKQNLNQVTSSSYDVIPLVQGMNNLVVELDNMAKLGEKCYIQVPMGVMNLIDDGKNPDEYTRDRLNSCIAKNQITKGKTNAFKDLRGHLLEELERAFPNEVEAYRLVKRLL
;
A
#
# COMPACT_ATOMS: atom_id res chain seq x y z
N MET A 1 -57.56 42.36 -18.62
CA MET A 1 -56.38 41.71 -19.23
C MET A 1 -55.18 42.11 -18.37
N ASP A 2 -54.42 41.29 -17.66
CA ASP A 2 -54.39 39.84 -17.43
C ASP A 2 -53.37 39.64 -16.29
N SER A 3 -53.78 39.86 -15.04
CA SER A 3 -52.90 39.69 -13.86
C SER A 3 -52.59 38.22 -13.55
N SER A 4 -53.31 37.29 -14.19
CA SER A 4 -53.09 35.84 -14.07
C SER A 4 -51.89 35.36 -14.90
N LYS A 5 -51.51 36.08 -15.97
CA LYS A 5 -50.33 35.74 -16.79
C LYS A 5 -48.98 36.12 -16.18
N GLN A 6 -48.94 37.07 -15.23
CA GLN A 6 -47.69 37.46 -14.57
C GLN A 6 -47.23 36.45 -13.50
N ASN A 7 -48.16 35.72 -12.87
CA ASN A 7 -47.85 34.72 -11.85
C ASN A 7 -47.35 33.38 -12.46
N LEU A 8 -47.86 33.00 -13.64
CA LEU A 8 -47.45 31.77 -14.33
C LEU A 8 -45.98 31.83 -14.82
N ASN A 9 -45.49 33.01 -15.19
CA ASN A 9 -44.11 33.19 -15.65
C ASN A 9 -43.08 33.19 -14.51
N GLN A 10 -43.47 33.55 -13.27
CA GLN A 10 -42.61 33.47 -12.08
C GLN A 10 -42.52 32.05 -11.51
N VAL A 11 -43.60 31.27 -11.58
CA VAL A 11 -43.59 29.86 -11.16
C VAL A 11 -42.81 29.00 -12.15
N THR A 12 -42.95 29.27 -13.45
CA THR A 12 -42.22 28.53 -14.49
C THR A 12 -40.73 28.87 -14.55
N SER A 13 -40.29 30.12 -14.28
CA SER A 13 -38.87 30.49 -14.25
C SER A 13 -38.06 29.70 -13.21
N SER A 14 -38.60 29.45 -12.01
CA SER A 14 -37.88 28.67 -10.99
C SER A 14 -37.71 27.19 -11.37
N SER A 15 -38.64 26.64 -12.16
CA SER A 15 -38.57 25.26 -12.66
C SER A 15 -37.56 25.10 -13.80
N TYR A 16 -37.31 26.13 -14.61
CA TYR A 16 -36.32 26.04 -15.70
C TYR A 16 -34.88 26.03 -15.18
N ASP A 17 -34.59 26.71 -14.07
CA ASP A 17 -33.24 26.76 -13.48
C ASP A 17 -32.83 25.43 -12.81
N VAL A 18 -33.79 24.62 -12.36
CA VAL A 18 -33.52 23.29 -11.76
C VAL A 18 -33.37 22.18 -12.79
N ILE A 19 -33.87 22.35 -14.03
CA ILE A 19 -33.78 21.31 -15.08
C ILE A 19 -32.30 20.99 -15.43
N PRO A 20 -31.41 21.97 -15.68
CA PRO A 20 -30.00 21.70 -15.94
C PRO A 20 -29.28 21.03 -14.77
N LEU A 21 -29.63 21.40 -13.52
CA LEU A 21 -29.08 20.77 -12.33
C LEU A 21 -29.47 19.29 -12.24
N VAL A 22 -30.75 18.99 -12.45
CA VAL A 22 -31.26 17.61 -12.45
C VAL A 22 -30.63 16.80 -13.58
N GLN A 23 -30.48 17.37 -14.77
CA GLN A 23 -29.76 16.73 -15.87
C GLN A 23 -28.29 16.47 -15.50
N GLY A 24 -27.61 17.43 -14.86
CA GLY A 24 -26.25 17.27 -14.37
C GLY A 24 -26.11 16.17 -13.31
N MET A 25 -27.06 16.07 -12.37
CA MET A 25 -27.09 15.01 -11.37
C MET A 25 -27.31 13.63 -12.02
N ASN A 26 -28.24 13.53 -12.98
CA ASN A 26 -28.48 12.29 -13.70
C ASN A 26 -27.23 11.85 -14.48
N ASN A 27 -26.53 12.79 -15.13
CA ASN A 27 -25.27 12.51 -15.81
C ASN A 27 -24.20 12.04 -14.82
N LEU A 28 -24.07 12.67 -13.65
CA LEU A 28 -23.12 12.23 -12.62
C LEU A 28 -23.41 10.80 -12.13
N VAL A 29 -24.69 10.46 -11.93
CA VAL A 29 -25.08 9.09 -11.55
C VAL A 29 -24.70 8.08 -12.63
N VAL A 30 -24.92 8.42 -13.91
CA VAL A 30 -24.50 7.58 -15.04
C VAL A 30 -22.97 7.41 -15.07
N GLU A 31 -22.22 8.48 -14.85
CA GLU A 31 -20.76 8.42 -14.82
C GLU A 31 -20.24 7.56 -13.64
N LEU A 32 -20.85 7.65 -12.45
CA LEU A 32 -20.50 6.81 -11.31
C LEU A 32 -20.80 5.32 -11.57
N ASP A 33 -21.90 5.00 -12.23
CA ASP A 33 -22.22 3.63 -12.66
C ASP A 33 -21.21 3.10 -13.69
N ASN A 34 -20.82 3.94 -14.66
CA ASN A 34 -19.76 3.60 -15.62
C ASN A 34 -18.43 3.33 -14.91
N MET A 35 -18.06 4.15 -13.92
CA MET A 35 -16.85 3.96 -13.12
C MET A 35 -16.88 2.64 -12.35
N ALA A 36 -18.01 2.29 -11.72
CA ALA A 36 -18.16 1.02 -11.01
C ALA A 36 -17.94 -0.19 -11.95
N LYS A 37 -18.57 -0.18 -13.12
CA LYS A 37 -18.42 -1.22 -14.16
C LYS A 37 -17.00 -1.33 -14.70
N LEU A 38 -16.28 -0.21 -14.82
CA LEU A 38 -14.86 -0.21 -15.19
C LEU A 38 -14.00 -0.76 -14.06
N GLY A 39 -14.35 -0.46 -12.81
CA GLY A 39 -13.70 -0.97 -11.61
C GLY A 39 -13.71 -2.50 -11.54
N GLU A 40 -14.77 -3.17 -12.01
CA GLU A 40 -14.83 -4.64 -12.08
C GLU A 40 -13.74 -5.26 -12.95
N LYS A 41 -13.21 -4.51 -13.93
CA LYS A 41 -12.11 -4.95 -14.80
C LYS A 41 -10.73 -4.63 -14.21
N CYS A 42 -10.68 -3.97 -13.07
CA CYS A 42 -9.45 -3.54 -12.40
C CYS A 42 -9.00 -4.58 -11.37
N TYR A 43 -8.05 -5.44 -11.75
CA TYR A 43 -7.50 -6.48 -10.87
C TYR A 43 -6.36 -5.97 -9.99
N ILE A 44 -6.61 -4.94 -9.18
CA ILE A 44 -5.63 -4.41 -8.22
C ILE A 44 -6.01 -4.89 -6.82
N GLN A 45 -5.09 -5.56 -6.14
CA GLN A 45 -5.25 -5.89 -4.73
C GLN A 45 -4.75 -4.72 -3.88
N VAL A 46 -5.66 -4.09 -3.16
CA VAL A 46 -5.33 -3.01 -2.23
C VAL A 46 -5.14 -3.59 -0.82
N PRO A 47 -3.99 -3.38 -0.17
CA PRO A 47 -3.79 -3.83 1.21
C PRO A 47 -4.76 -3.16 2.17
N MET A 48 -5.31 -3.91 3.13
CA MET A 48 -6.23 -3.36 4.14
C MET A 48 -5.65 -2.18 4.92
N GLY A 49 -4.33 -2.14 5.14
CA GLY A 49 -3.72 -1.01 5.82
C GLY A 49 -3.79 0.31 5.04
N VAL A 50 -3.91 0.26 3.71
CA VAL A 50 -4.18 1.45 2.89
C VAL A 50 -5.65 1.87 3.07
N MET A 51 -6.58 0.92 3.07
CA MET A 51 -8.01 1.20 3.28
C MET A 51 -8.27 1.88 4.62
N ASN A 52 -7.66 1.38 5.70
CA ASN A 52 -7.80 1.97 7.03
C ASN A 52 -7.31 3.44 7.08
N LEU A 53 -6.26 3.78 6.33
CA LEU A 53 -5.79 5.17 6.27
C LEU A 53 -6.78 6.07 5.53
N ILE A 54 -7.42 5.55 4.48
CA ILE A 54 -8.46 6.28 3.73
C ILE A 54 -9.68 6.51 4.64
N ASP A 55 -10.13 5.49 5.37
CA ASP A 55 -11.26 5.57 6.30
C ASP A 55 -10.98 6.57 7.44
N ASP A 56 -9.74 6.63 7.92
CA ASP A 56 -9.28 7.59 8.93
C ASP A 56 -9.07 9.01 8.38
N GLY A 57 -9.22 9.23 7.06
CA GLY A 57 -8.95 10.52 6.41
C GLY A 57 -7.47 10.91 6.34
N LYS A 58 -6.55 9.94 6.43
CA LYS A 58 -5.09 10.12 6.36
C LYS A 58 -4.57 9.90 4.94
N ASN A 59 -3.30 10.27 4.73
CA ASN A 59 -2.64 10.05 3.46
C ASN A 59 -2.30 8.54 3.27
N PRO A 60 -2.86 7.85 2.25
CA PRO A 60 -2.59 6.43 2.01
C PRO A 60 -1.11 6.12 1.71
N ASP A 61 -0.33 7.10 1.24
CA ASP A 61 1.11 6.93 0.96
C ASP A 61 1.94 6.69 2.24
N GLU A 62 1.40 7.02 3.41
CA GLU A 62 2.03 6.69 4.69
C GLU A 62 2.21 5.19 4.86
N TYR A 63 1.24 4.38 4.39
CA TYR A 63 1.36 2.92 4.41
C TYR A 63 2.58 2.45 3.61
N THR A 64 2.75 2.98 2.40
CA THR A 64 3.87 2.63 1.53
C THR A 64 5.21 3.04 2.17
N ARG A 65 5.27 4.26 2.72
CA ARG A 65 6.45 4.77 3.43
C ARG A 65 6.83 3.89 4.62
N ASP A 66 5.88 3.53 5.45
CA ASP A 66 6.10 2.71 6.65
C ASP A 66 6.57 1.30 6.28
N ARG A 67 5.99 0.70 5.24
CA ARG A 67 6.41 -0.61 4.74
C ARG A 67 7.84 -0.58 4.20
N LEU A 68 8.20 0.46 3.44
CA LEU A 68 9.55 0.63 2.95
C LEU A 68 10.56 0.78 4.09
N ASN A 69 10.27 1.66 5.05
CA ASN A 69 11.12 1.89 6.23
C ASN A 69 11.28 0.61 7.07
N SER A 70 10.18 -0.12 7.29
CA SER A 70 10.21 -1.40 8.00
C SER A 70 11.08 -2.44 7.26
N CYS A 71 11.00 -2.49 5.93
CA CYS A 71 11.83 -3.38 5.11
C CYS A 71 13.32 -3.06 5.26
N ILE A 72 13.68 -1.77 5.17
CA ILE A 72 15.07 -1.31 5.34
C ILE A 72 15.60 -1.71 6.72
N ALA A 73 14.85 -1.40 7.79
CA ALA A 73 15.25 -1.72 9.16
C ALA A 73 15.44 -3.24 9.35
N LYS A 74 14.48 -4.05 8.88
CA LYS A 74 14.56 -5.52 8.96
C LYS A 74 15.74 -6.08 8.17
N ASN A 75 16.03 -5.53 6.99
CA ASN A 75 17.17 -5.95 6.19
C ASN A 75 18.49 -5.69 6.95
N GLN A 76 18.67 -4.50 7.53
CA GLN A 76 19.86 -4.17 8.30
C GLN A 76 20.01 -5.05 9.54
N ILE A 77 18.93 -5.27 10.29
CA ILE A 77 18.94 -6.19 11.44
C ILE A 77 19.34 -7.60 11.01
N THR A 78 18.79 -8.09 9.89
CA THR A 78 19.08 -9.43 9.39
C THR A 78 20.54 -9.57 8.95
N LYS A 79 21.06 -8.54 8.27
CA LYS A 79 22.48 -8.44 7.91
C LYS A 79 23.38 -8.42 9.15
N GLY A 80 23.03 -7.62 10.16
CA GLY A 80 23.75 -7.55 11.44
C GLY A 80 23.79 -8.89 12.15
N LYS A 81 22.65 -9.59 12.26
CA LYS A 81 22.59 -10.96 12.83
C LYS A 81 23.48 -11.93 12.04
N THR A 82 23.39 -11.89 10.71
CA THR A 82 24.20 -12.75 9.84
C THR A 82 25.69 -12.51 10.04
N ASN A 83 26.10 -11.24 10.18
CA ASN A 83 27.49 -10.89 10.44
C ASN A 83 27.95 -11.37 11.82
N ALA A 84 27.15 -11.12 12.87
CA ALA A 84 27.47 -11.60 14.22
C ALA A 84 27.66 -13.12 14.28
N PHE A 85 26.82 -13.90 13.57
CA PHE A 85 27.01 -15.35 13.45
C PHE A 85 28.27 -15.73 12.67
N LYS A 86 28.62 -14.99 11.62
CA LYS A 86 29.87 -15.21 10.88
C LYS A 86 31.09 -14.95 11.76
N ASP A 87 31.06 -13.87 12.54
CA ASP A 87 32.15 -13.46 13.43
C ASP A 87 32.31 -14.45 14.58
N LEU A 88 31.21 -14.84 15.24
CA LEU A 88 31.22 -15.88 16.28
C LEU A 88 31.81 -17.19 15.76
N ARG A 89 31.37 -17.64 14.57
CA ARG A 89 31.92 -18.84 13.94
C ARG A 89 33.42 -18.69 13.65
N GLY A 90 33.86 -17.50 13.24
CA GLY A 90 35.28 -17.19 13.02
C GLY A 90 36.09 -17.36 14.30
N HIS A 91 35.70 -16.65 15.37
CA HIS A 91 36.39 -16.73 16.66
C HIS A 91 36.41 -18.16 17.24
N LEU A 92 35.30 -18.89 17.14
CA LEU A 92 35.26 -20.29 17.58
C LEU A 92 36.22 -21.18 16.80
N LEU A 93 36.34 -20.97 15.48
CA LEU A 93 37.27 -21.75 14.66
C LEU A 93 38.73 -21.41 14.98
N GLU A 94 39.05 -20.15 15.27
CA GLU A 94 40.40 -19.74 15.68
C GLU A 94 40.83 -20.39 17.00
N GLU A 95 39.93 -20.40 18.00
CA GLU A 95 40.21 -21.05 19.29
C GLU A 95 40.32 -22.58 19.16
N LEU A 96 39.44 -23.19 18.34
CA LEU A 96 39.52 -24.63 18.07
C LEU A 96 40.80 -25.00 17.31
N GLU A 97 41.29 -24.16 16.40
CA GLU A 97 42.52 -24.43 15.64
C GLU A 97 43.75 -24.44 16.56
N ARG A 98 43.75 -23.60 17.60
CA ARG A 98 44.79 -23.60 18.63
C ARG A 98 44.74 -24.84 19.53
N ALA A 99 43.54 -25.31 19.87
CA ALA A 99 43.36 -26.41 20.82
C ALA A 99 43.37 -27.81 20.16
N PHE A 100 42.82 -27.93 18.95
CA PHE A 100 42.51 -29.19 18.26
C PHE A 100 42.71 -29.06 16.73
N PRO A 101 43.98 -28.93 16.26
CA PRO A 101 44.26 -28.61 14.86
C PRO A 101 43.83 -29.70 13.86
N ASN A 102 43.93 -30.98 14.24
CA ASN A 102 43.61 -32.10 13.35
C ASN A 102 42.09 -32.19 13.09
N GLU A 103 41.29 -31.94 14.12
CA GLU A 103 39.84 -31.94 14.09
C GLU A 103 39.29 -30.77 13.26
N VAL A 104 39.92 -29.60 13.35
CA VAL A 104 39.57 -28.44 12.53
C VAL A 104 39.86 -28.69 11.04
N GLU A 105 40.98 -29.34 10.71
CA GLU A 105 41.27 -29.73 9.32
C GLU A 105 40.22 -30.72 8.79
N ALA A 106 39.83 -31.72 9.58
CA ALA A 106 38.74 -32.63 9.20
C ALA A 106 37.41 -31.88 8.96
N TYR A 107 37.04 -30.93 9.84
CA TYR A 107 35.86 -30.10 9.68
C TYR A 107 35.91 -29.22 8.41
N ARG A 108 37.06 -28.58 8.12
CA ARG A 108 37.25 -27.78 6.90
C ARG A 108 37.09 -28.61 5.63
N LEU A 109 37.54 -29.86 5.67
CA LEU A 109 37.43 -30.79 4.55
C LEU A 109 35.96 -31.18 4.29
N VAL A 110 35.19 -31.51 5.34
CA VAL A 110 33.75 -31.76 5.23
C VAL A 110 33.00 -30.52 4.70
N LYS A 111 33.32 -29.33 5.22
CA LYS A 111 32.70 -28.09 4.77
C LYS A 111 32.97 -27.77 3.29
N ARG A 112 34.12 -28.18 2.73
CA ARG A 112 34.45 -27.97 1.31
C ARG A 112 33.65 -28.91 0.39
N LEU A 113 33.17 -30.03 0.92
CA LEU A 113 32.40 -31.03 0.17
C LEU A 113 30.88 -30.74 0.16
N LEU A 114 30.42 -29.79 0.98
CA LEU A 114 29.03 -29.32 1.07
C LEU A 114 28.89 -27.94 0.41
#